data_AF-C5M1I6-F1
#
_entry.id   AF-C5M1I6-F1
#
_cell.length_a   1.000
_cell.length_b   1.000
_cell.length_c   1.000
_cell.angle_alpha   90.00
_cell.angle_beta   90.00
_cell.angle_gamma   90.00
#
_symmetry.space_group_name_H-M   'P 1'
#
loop_
_entity.id
_entity.type
_entity.pdbx_description
1 polymer ?
#
loop_
_entity_poly.entity_id
_entity_poly.type
_entity_poly.pdbx_seq_one_letter_code
_entity_poly.pdbx_strand_id
1 'polypeptide(L)' 'YDDFIIGKTLGTGSFGRVRFVTNKATHNHYALKILKKASIIKLKQVDHIISEKNILKRIHHPNI' A
#
# COMPACT_ATOMS: atom_id res chain seq x y z
N TYR A 1 2.82 -3.79 12.29
CA TYR A 1 2.40 -5.01 11.55
C TYR A 1 1.58 -5.91 12.44
N ASP A 2 1.86 -5.98 13.74
CA ASP A 2 1.09 -6.80 14.68
C ASP A 2 -0.37 -6.41 14.84
N ASP A 3 -0.77 -5.18 14.48
CA ASP A 3 -2.18 -4.76 14.53
C ASP A 3 -3.03 -5.37 13.41
N PHE A 4 -2.41 -6.03 12.43
CA PHE A 4 -3.09 -6.57 11.25
C PHE A 4 -2.86 -8.07 11.11
N ILE A 5 -3.92 -8.79 10.74
CA ILE A 5 -3.85 -10.17 10.26
C ILE A 5 -3.56 -10.12 8.77
N ILE A 6 -2.41 -10.65 8.35
CA ILE A 6 -1.99 -10.66 6.95
C ILE A 6 -2.62 -11.84 6.22
N GLY A 7 -3.39 -11.56 5.18
CA GLY A 7 -4.04 -12.56 4.32
C GLY A 7 -3.35 -12.76 2.98
N LYS A 8 -4.14 -13.16 1.98
CA LYS A 8 -3.66 -13.47 0.62
C LYS A 8 -3.08 -12.24 -0.09
N THR A 9 -2.21 -12.50 -1.05
CA THR A 9 -1.71 -11.46 -1.97
C THR A 9 -2.85 -11.06 -2.91
N LEU A 10 -3.11 -9.76 -3.03
CA LEU A 10 -4.08 -9.20 -3.98
C LEU A 10 -3.41 -8.79 -5.30
N GLY A 11 -2.13 -8.41 -5.26
CA GLY A 11 -1.38 -8.07 -6.46
C GLY A 11 0.10 -7.90 -6.21
N THR A 12 0.89 -8.01 -7.28
CA THR A 12 2.33 -7.73 -7.28
C THR A 12 2.64 -6.70 -8.35
N GLY A 13 3.41 -5.69 -7.98
CA GLY A 13 3.87 -4.66 -8.92
C GLY A 13 5.37 -4.46 -8.81
N SER A 14 5.91 -3.59 -9.68
CA SER A 14 7.35 -3.35 -9.80
C SER A 14 8.02 -2.94 -8.49
N PHE A 15 7.31 -2.23 -7.61
CA PHE A 15 7.86 -1.68 -6.37
C PHE A 15 7.45 -2.46 -5.11
N GLY A 16 6.67 -3.55 -5.26
CA GLY A 16 6.22 -4.29 -4.10
C GLY A 16 4.97 -5.15 -4.31
N ARG A 17 4.24 -5.38 -3.22
CA ARG A 17 3.13 -6.33 -3.17
C ARG A 17 1.96 -5.75 -2.39
N VAL A 18 0.75 -6.00 -2.85
CA VAL A 18 -0.48 -5.66 -2.14
C VAL A 18 -1.01 -6.93 -1.48
N ARG A 19 -1.31 -6.87 -0.18
CA ARG A 19 -1.93 -7.98 0.55
C ARG A 19 -3.25 -7.57 1.17
N PHE A 20 -4.20 -8.50 1.19
CA PHE A 20 -5.41 -8.36 1.99
C PHE A 20 -5.02 -8.41 3.46
N VAL A 21 -5.50 -7.46 4.26
CA VAL A 21 -5.26 -7.43 5.69
C VAL A 21 -6.54 -7.14 6.46
N THR A 22 -6.64 -7.69 7.65
CA THR A 22 -7.74 -7.40 8.57
C THR A 22 -7.19 -6.73 9.81
N ASN A 23 -7.72 -5.58 10.20
CA ASN A 23 -7.35 -4.91 11.44
C ASN A 23 -7.88 -5.74 12.63
N LYS A 24 -7.00 -6.09 13.58
CA LYS A 24 -7.36 -6.96 14.71
C LYS A 24 -8.35 -6.31 15.69
N ALA A 25 -8.28 -4.99 15.84
CA ALA A 25 -9.14 -4.26 16.76
C ALA A 25 -10.53 -4.00 16.14
N THR A 26 -10.57 -3.50 14.90
CA THR A 26 -11.82 -3.06 14.27
C THR A 26 -12.48 -4.13 13.39
N HIS A 27 -11.78 -5.23 13.09
CA HIS A 27 -12.21 -6.26 12.14
C HIS A 27 -12.42 -5.76 10.70
N ASN A 28 -12.03 -4.52 10.41
CA ASN A 28 -12.14 -3.94 9.08
C ASN A 28 -11.08 -4.52 8.13
N HIS A 29 -11.47 -4.66 6.86
CA HIS A 29 -10.62 -5.19 5.81
C HIS A 29 -9.98 -4.07 4.98
N TYR A 30 -8.70 -4.25 4.63
CA TYR A 30 -7.94 -3.28 3.84
C TYR A 30 -7.00 -4.00 2.85
N ALA A 31 -6.53 -3.24 1.86
CA ALA A 31 -5.44 -3.64 0.97
C ALA A 31 -4.14 -2.95 1.40
N LEU A 32 -3.19 -3.70 1.94
CA LEU A 32 -1.90 -3.18 2.37
C LEU A 32 -0.87 -3.23 1.24
N LYS A 33 -0.47 -2.07 0.71
CA LYS A 33 0.61 -1.93 -0.28
C LYS A 33 1.97 -1.90 0.44
N ILE A 34 2.73 -2.98 0.32
CA ILE A 34 4.07 -3.14 0.90
C ILE A 34 5.09 -2.75 -0.17
N LEU A 35 5.92 -1.73 0.12
CA LEU A 35 6.89 -1.16 -0.81
C LEU A 35 8.34 -1.52 -0.44
N LYS A 36 9.15 -1.94 -1.41
CA LYS A 36 10.58 -2.24 -1.23
C LYS A 36 11.42 -0.97 -1.38
N LYS A 37 11.78 -0.32 -0.26
CA LYS A 37 12.55 0.95 -0.25
C LYS A 37 13.83 0.89 -1.09
N ALA A 38 14.63 -0.17 -0.96
CA ALA A 38 15.87 -0.34 -1.71
C ALA A 38 15.64 -0.32 -3.23
N SER A 39 14.58 -0.98 -3.71
CA SER A 39 14.21 -0.97 -5.13
C SER A 39 13.76 0.41 -5.61
N ILE A 40 12.99 1.13 -4.78
CA ILE A 40 12.53 2.49 -5.09
C ILE A 40 13.71 3.45 -5.22
N ILE A 41 14.66 3.38 -4.29
CA ILE A 41 15.88 4.21 -4.31
C ILE A 41 16.73 3.87 -5.54
N LYS A 42 16.97 2.57 -5.79
CA LYS A 42 17.76 2.12 -6.96
C LYS A 42 17.16 2.60 -8.28
N LEU A 43 15.84 2.61 -8.40
CA LEU A 43 15.11 3.06 -9.60
C LEU A 43 14.86 4.58 -9.63
N LYS A 44 15.32 5.33 -8.62
CA LYS A 44 15.10 6.78 -8.47
C LYS A 44 13.62 7.18 -8.54
N GLN A 45 12.72 6.36 -7.97
CA GLN A 45 11.26 6.57 -8.02
C GLN A 45 10.69 7.17 -6.71
N VAL A 46 11.52 7.78 -5.87
CA VAL A 46 11.10 8.30 -4.56
C VAL A 46 10.04 9.39 -4.71
N ASP A 47 10.26 10.37 -5.59
CA ASP A 47 9.33 11.49 -5.81
C ASP A 47 7.99 11.04 -6.39
N HIS A 48 8.02 10.02 -7.25
CA HIS A 48 6.82 9.43 -7.81
C HIS A 48 5.96 8.76 -6.72
N ILE A 49 6.59 8.00 -5.81
CA ILE A 49 5.88 7.37 -4.68
C ILE A 49 5.30 8.42 -3.73
N ILE A 50 6.01 9.51 -3.48
CA ILE A 50 5.52 10.62 -2.65
C ILE A 50 4.32 11.30 -3.33
N SER A 51 4.41 11.54 -4.64
CA SER A 51 3.33 12.11 -5.44
C SER A 51 2.09 11.22 -5.42
N GLU A 52 2.23 9.92 -5.64
CA GLU A 52 1.12 8.94 -5.58
C GLU A 52 0.41 9.01 -4.22
N LYS A 53 1.17 9.02 -3.12
CA LYS A 53 0.62 9.13 -1.76
C LYS A 53 -0.13 10.45 -1.55
N ASN A 54 0.41 11.56 -2.05
CA ASN A 54 -0.20 12.87 -1.89
C ASN A 54 -1.49 13.01 -2.70
N ILE A 55 -1.51 12.45 -3.91
CA ILE A 55 -2.71 12.40 -4.76
C ILE A 55 -3.80 11.57 -4.07
N LEU A 56 -3.49 10.35 -3.63
CA LEU A 56 -4.45 9.47 -2.95
C LEU A 56 -5.00 10.09 -1.66
N LYS A 57 -4.21 10.90 -0.95
CA LYS A 57 -4.69 11.64 0.23
C LYS A 57 -5.66 12.77 -0.10
N ARG A 58 -5.57 13.34 -1.30
CA ARG A 58 -6.35 14.51 -1.72
C ARG A 58 -7.63 14.13 -2.46
N ILE A 59 -7.70 12.91 -2.98
CA ILE A 59 -8.89 12.41 -3.66
C ILE A 59 -9.90 11.93 -2.61
N HIS A 60 -11.14 12.40 -2.76
CA HIS A 60 -12.31 11.89 -2.07
C HIS A 60 -13.39 11.72 -3.13
N HIS A 61 -13.44 10.55 -3.76
CA HIS A 61 -14.40 10.28 -4.83
C HIS A 61 -15.03 8.91 -4.56
N PRO A 62 -16.35 8.71 -4.69
CA PRO A 62 -17.01 7.45 -4.33
C PRO A 62 -16.48 6.21 -5.09
N ASN A 63 -15.77 6.44 -6.20
CA ASN A 63 -15.16 5.38 -7.02
C ASN A 63 -13.62 5.34 -6.96
N ILE A 64 -12.97 6.15 -6.10
CA ILE A 64 -11.51 6.20 -5.89
C ILE A 64 -11.16 6.39 -4.41
#